data_AF-A0A1V1PLR9-F1
#
_entry.id   AF-A0A1V1PLR9-F1
#
_cell.length_a   1.000
_cell.length_b   1.000
_cell.length_c   1.000
_cell.angle_alpha   90.00
_cell.angle_beta   90.00
_cell.angle_gamma   90.00
#
_symmetry.space_group_name_H-M   'P 1'
#
loop_
_entity.id
_entity.type
_entity.pdbx_description
1 polymer ?
#
loop_
_entity_poly.entity_id
_entity_poly.type
_entity_poly.pdbx_seq_one_letter_code
_entity_poly.pdbx_strand_id
1 'polypeptide(L)'
;MRGLMFAAALIAAVSVTGCDRRDSRNETPTVRASTVVEPETRVDSVPQEEPAVARSQWRAANEQARSVVGNLRVSLQGARGGPVVFAFANGVTVTAQPISVVAADSRSGSGGQSFAALMGGDPRVDAYLYRVLTENLSRSATQGGLCAADTTRHIAVSEFVDGSGRWVFKIAAFKSEAPPGVAGEDPLFCSAYAFASQ
;
A
#
# COMPACT_ATOMS: atom_id res chain seq x y z
N MET A 1 -32.91 -5.69 -50.72
CA MET A 1 -32.02 -4.55 -50.44
C MET A 1 -30.58 -5.05 -50.49
N ARG A 2 -29.93 -4.86 -51.65
CA ARG A 2 -28.73 -4.02 -51.82
C ARG A 2 -27.49 -4.58 -51.11
N GLY A 3 -26.75 -5.41 -51.84
CA GLY A 3 -25.31 -5.54 -51.66
C GLY A 3 -24.58 -4.39 -52.36
N LEU A 4 -23.40 -4.04 -51.85
CA LEU A 4 -22.42 -3.24 -52.56
C LEU A 4 -21.03 -3.67 -52.09
N MET A 5 -20.24 -4.09 -53.08
CA MET A 5 -18.89 -4.62 -53.00
C MET A 5 -17.87 -3.55 -52.64
N PHE A 6 -16.82 -3.97 -51.93
CA PHE A 6 -15.58 -3.23 -51.71
C PHE A 6 -14.65 -3.35 -52.93
N ALA A 7 -14.00 -2.24 -53.30
CA ALA A 7 -12.89 -2.18 -54.26
C ALA A 7 -11.75 -1.36 -53.63
N ALA A 8 -10.56 -1.96 -53.46
CA ALA A 8 -9.34 -1.70 -54.25
C ALA A 8 -8.46 -0.58 -53.61
N ALA A 9 -7.13 -0.53 -53.68
CA ALA A 9 -6.09 -1.28 -54.39
C ALA A 9 -4.74 -1.12 -53.66
N LEU A 10 -3.84 -2.09 -53.88
CA LEU A 10 -2.41 -2.13 -53.56
C LEU A 10 -1.60 -1.35 -54.62
N ILE A 11 -0.59 -0.56 -54.23
CA ILE A 11 0.58 -0.24 -55.08
C ILE A 11 1.85 -0.14 -54.24
N ALA A 12 2.87 -0.89 -54.65
CA ALA A 12 4.25 -0.89 -54.15
C ALA A 12 5.18 -0.11 -55.08
N ALA A 13 6.26 0.49 -54.55
CA ALA A 13 7.52 0.68 -55.29
C ALA A 13 8.68 1.04 -54.34
N VAL A 14 9.78 0.29 -54.47
CA VAL A 14 11.08 0.49 -53.83
C VAL A 14 12.02 1.17 -54.83
N SER A 15 12.88 2.09 -54.39
CA SER A 15 14.27 2.22 -54.86
C SER A 15 15.06 3.28 -54.08
N VAL A 16 16.31 2.94 -53.78
CA VAL A 16 17.31 3.72 -53.03
C VAL A 16 18.48 4.04 -53.98
N THR A 17 19.15 5.18 -53.75
CA THR A 17 20.60 5.47 -53.86
C THR A 17 21.03 6.65 -54.75
N GLY A 18 21.98 7.44 -54.21
CA GLY A 18 22.84 8.44 -54.89
C GLY A 18 22.89 9.81 -54.19
N CYS A 19 23.68 10.00 -53.11
CA CYS A 19 25.01 10.70 -53.03
C CYS A 19 25.05 12.11 -53.71
N ASP A 20 25.50 13.22 -53.12
CA ASP A 20 26.81 13.45 -52.47
C ASP A 20 26.85 14.82 -51.71
N ARG A 21 27.79 14.92 -50.76
CA ARG A 21 28.61 16.06 -50.27
C ARG A 21 28.02 17.33 -49.62
N ARG A 22 28.35 17.48 -48.33
CA ARG A 22 28.87 18.66 -47.58
C ARG A 22 28.83 18.30 -46.08
N ASP A 23 29.76 18.63 -45.19
CA ASP A 23 31.07 19.25 -45.22
C ASP A 23 31.64 18.92 -43.82
N SER A 24 32.89 18.47 -43.74
CA SER A 24 33.52 18.00 -42.51
C SER A 24 34.00 19.18 -41.67
N ARG A 25 33.25 19.54 -40.62
CA ARG A 25 33.79 20.32 -39.49
C ARG A 25 34.08 19.40 -38.32
N ASN A 26 35.37 19.16 -38.13
CA ASN A 26 35.95 18.63 -36.90
C ASN A 26 35.54 19.51 -35.72
N GLU A 27 34.71 18.98 -34.86
CA GLU A 27 34.62 19.41 -33.47
C GLU A 27 34.62 18.13 -32.64
N THR A 28 35.81 17.74 -32.16
CA THR A 28 35.98 16.61 -31.25
C THR A 28 35.34 16.95 -29.90
N PRO A 29 34.26 16.28 -29.47
CA PRO A 29 33.86 16.34 -28.08
C PRO A 29 34.75 15.35 -27.35
N THR A 30 35.74 15.85 -26.61
CA THR A 30 36.45 15.06 -25.60
C THR A 30 35.53 14.88 -24.41
N VAL A 31 34.42 14.16 -24.60
CA VAL A 31 33.55 13.75 -23.51
C VAL A 31 34.01 12.36 -23.14
N ARG A 32 34.85 12.28 -22.10
CA ARG A 32 35.02 11.02 -21.36
C ARG A 32 33.60 10.51 -21.11
N ALA A 33 33.32 9.27 -21.53
CA ALA A 33 32.13 8.57 -21.08
C ALA A 33 32.24 8.51 -19.55
N SER A 34 31.65 9.49 -18.88
CA SER A 34 31.32 9.37 -17.48
C SER A 34 30.32 8.24 -17.48
N THR A 35 30.80 7.05 -17.14
CA THR A 35 29.93 6.05 -16.52
C THR A 35 29.40 6.75 -15.27
N VAL A 36 28.32 7.51 -15.44
CA VAL A 36 27.41 7.78 -14.34
C VAL A 36 26.87 6.39 -14.04
N VAL A 37 27.56 5.70 -13.15
CA VAL A 37 26.98 4.62 -12.40
C VAL A 37 25.87 5.31 -11.63
N GLU A 38 24.63 5.19 -12.12
CA GLU A 38 23.48 5.45 -11.27
C GLU A 38 23.73 4.62 -10.00
N PRO A 39 23.82 5.25 -8.82
CA PRO A 39 23.99 4.48 -7.61
C PRO A 39 22.84 3.48 -7.57
N GLU A 40 23.14 2.19 -7.32
CA GLU A 40 22.11 1.21 -7.02
C GLU A 40 21.34 1.70 -5.78
N THR A 41 20.24 2.44 -5.97
CA THR A 41 19.48 3.04 -4.88
C THR A 41 18.55 2.05 -4.17
N ARG A 42 18.73 0.73 -4.37
CA ARG A 42 17.96 -0.30 -3.67
C ARG A 42 18.84 -1.43 -3.20
N VAL A 43 19.49 -1.22 -2.07
CA VAL A 43 20.09 -2.32 -1.30
C VAL A 43 19.29 -2.64 -0.03
N ASP A 44 18.22 -1.89 0.29
CA ASP A 44 17.43 -2.08 1.53
C ASP A 44 15.90 -2.01 1.33
N SER A 45 15.37 -2.40 0.16
CA SER A 45 13.90 -2.45 0.00
C SER A 45 13.34 -3.68 0.71
N VAL A 46 12.55 -3.45 1.76
CA VAL A 46 11.81 -4.50 2.45
C VAL A 46 10.67 -4.98 1.53
N PRO A 47 10.53 -6.29 1.27
CA PRO A 47 9.41 -6.80 0.49
C PRO A 47 8.09 -6.41 1.17
N GLN A 48 7.20 -5.80 0.41
CA GLN A 48 5.91 -5.32 0.88
C GLN A 48 4.83 -5.50 -0.18
N GLU A 49 3.58 -5.53 0.25
CA GLU A 49 2.41 -5.68 -0.61
C GLU A 49 1.28 -4.75 -0.17
N GLU A 50 0.37 -4.46 -1.10
CA GLU A 50 -0.88 -3.80 -0.76
C GLU A 50 -1.78 -4.76 0.05
N PRO A 51 -2.39 -4.30 1.16
CA PRO A 51 -3.25 -5.14 1.97
C PRO A 51 -4.36 -5.83 1.17
N ALA A 52 -4.58 -7.11 1.46
CA ALA A 52 -5.61 -7.97 0.85
C ALA A 52 -5.38 -8.37 -0.62
N VAL A 53 -4.28 -7.97 -1.24
CA VAL A 53 -3.96 -8.35 -2.64
C VAL A 53 -3.34 -9.75 -2.70
N ALA A 54 -2.29 -10.01 -1.92
CA ALA A 54 -1.53 -11.25 -2.00
C ALA A 54 -1.96 -12.29 -0.95
N ARG A 55 -2.44 -11.85 0.22
CA ARG A 55 -2.73 -12.71 1.37
C ARG A 55 -4.02 -12.30 2.05
N SER A 56 -4.77 -13.27 2.51
CA SER A 56 -6.10 -13.07 3.10
C SER A 56 -6.25 -13.59 4.52
N GLN A 57 -5.27 -14.29 5.08
CA GLN A 57 -5.36 -14.91 6.41
C GLN A 57 -4.09 -14.68 7.23
N TRP A 58 -4.27 -14.27 8.48
CA TRP A 58 -3.19 -13.89 9.37
C TRP A 58 -3.44 -14.36 10.80
N ARG A 59 -2.38 -14.80 11.47
CA ARG A 59 -2.42 -15.24 12.87
C ARG A 59 -2.03 -14.10 13.81
N ALA A 60 -2.75 -13.94 14.92
CA ALA A 60 -2.42 -12.94 15.94
C ALA A 60 -0.98 -13.09 16.48
N ALA A 61 -0.21 -12.00 16.48
CA ALA A 61 1.23 -12.00 16.74
C ALA A 61 1.68 -11.10 17.91
N ASN A 62 0.92 -10.08 18.30
CA ASN A 62 1.15 -9.34 19.55
C ASN A 62 0.06 -9.66 20.60
N GLU A 63 0.31 -9.28 21.85
CA GLU A 63 -0.61 -9.55 22.97
C GLU A 63 -1.98 -8.90 22.75
N GLN A 64 -1.98 -7.67 22.23
CA GLN A 64 -3.21 -6.95 21.89
C GLN A 64 -4.04 -7.71 20.85
N ALA A 65 -3.42 -8.25 19.79
CA ALA A 65 -4.14 -9.05 18.80
C ALA A 65 -4.68 -10.35 19.40
N ARG A 66 -3.90 -11.05 20.24
CA ARG A 66 -4.32 -12.33 20.81
C ARG A 66 -5.46 -12.19 21.82
N SER A 67 -5.41 -11.16 22.66
CA SER A 67 -6.35 -10.96 23.77
C SER A 67 -7.63 -10.23 23.36
N VAL A 68 -7.57 -9.38 22.33
CA VAL A 68 -8.71 -8.51 21.95
C VAL A 68 -9.42 -9.01 20.70
N VAL A 69 -8.69 -9.22 19.59
CA VAL A 69 -9.30 -9.41 18.25
C VAL A 69 -9.15 -10.81 17.66
N GLY A 70 -8.17 -11.59 18.11
CA GLY A 70 -7.85 -12.90 17.57
C GLY A 70 -7.23 -12.84 16.16
N ASN A 71 -7.33 -13.93 15.39
CA ASN A 71 -6.80 -13.98 14.02
C ASN A 71 -7.55 -13.03 13.08
N LEU A 72 -6.90 -12.68 11.96
CA LEU A 72 -7.43 -11.74 10.98
C LEU A 72 -7.64 -12.42 9.63
N ARG A 73 -8.77 -12.11 8.98
CA ARG A 73 -8.98 -12.31 7.56
C ARG A 73 -9.16 -10.99 6.86
N VAL A 74 -8.56 -10.84 5.68
CA VAL A 74 -8.63 -9.59 4.90
C VAL A 74 -9.06 -9.92 3.47
N SER A 75 -9.96 -9.11 2.91
CA SER A 75 -10.43 -9.27 1.53
C SER A 75 -10.81 -7.94 0.90
N LEU A 76 -10.59 -7.81 -0.41
CA LEU A 76 -11.09 -6.70 -1.20
C LEU A 76 -12.60 -6.84 -1.46
N GLN A 77 -13.33 -5.74 -1.31
CA GLN A 77 -14.72 -5.62 -1.74
C GLN A 77 -14.75 -5.11 -3.18
N GLY A 78 -14.68 -6.04 -4.14
CA GLY A 78 -14.67 -5.73 -5.57
C GLY A 78 -13.27 -5.67 -6.17
N ALA A 79 -13.00 -4.66 -6.99
CA ALA A 79 -11.71 -4.50 -7.66
C ALA A 79 -10.64 -3.88 -6.73
N ARG A 80 -9.37 -3.95 -7.15
CA ARG A 80 -8.24 -3.31 -6.47
C ARG A 80 -8.48 -1.80 -6.29
N GLY A 81 -8.12 -1.26 -5.14
CA GLY A 81 -8.43 0.12 -4.75
C GLY A 81 -9.86 0.34 -4.23
N GLY A 82 -10.71 -0.70 -4.21
CA GLY A 82 -12.00 -0.67 -3.55
C GLY A 82 -11.91 -0.79 -2.03
N PRO A 83 -13.05 -0.77 -1.31
CA PRO A 83 -13.07 -1.00 0.12
C PRO A 83 -12.44 -2.33 0.51
N VAL A 84 -11.79 -2.37 1.67
CA VAL A 84 -11.17 -3.57 2.24
C VAL A 84 -11.97 -3.99 3.46
N VAL A 85 -12.24 -5.28 3.56
CA VAL A 85 -12.91 -5.89 4.71
C VAL A 85 -11.87 -6.59 5.58
N PHE A 86 -11.82 -6.21 6.85
CA PHE A 86 -11.00 -6.81 7.91
C PHE A 86 -11.93 -7.55 8.86
N ALA A 87 -11.91 -8.87 8.82
CA ALA A 87 -12.72 -9.73 9.67
C ALA A 87 -11.84 -10.38 10.75
N PHE A 88 -12.08 -10.01 12.00
CA PHE A 88 -11.34 -10.49 13.15
C PHE A 88 -12.05 -11.68 13.81
N ALA A 89 -11.28 -12.62 14.35
CA ALA A 89 -11.81 -13.87 14.91
C ALA A 89 -12.70 -13.66 16.15
N ASN A 90 -12.55 -12.55 16.87
CA ASN A 90 -13.44 -12.19 17.96
C ASN A 90 -14.84 -11.74 17.48
N GLY A 91 -15.05 -11.59 16.16
CA GLY A 91 -16.32 -11.17 15.57
C GLY A 91 -16.45 -9.67 15.28
N VAL A 92 -15.36 -8.91 15.39
CA VAL A 92 -15.28 -7.55 14.83
C VAL A 92 -15.11 -7.65 13.32
N THR A 93 -15.89 -6.88 12.55
CA THR A 93 -15.71 -6.73 11.11
C THR A 93 -15.63 -5.25 10.76
N VAL A 94 -14.55 -4.85 10.10
CA VAL A 94 -14.33 -3.47 9.64
C VAL A 94 -14.35 -3.43 8.13
N THR A 95 -15.17 -2.56 7.54
CA THR A 95 -15.06 -2.19 6.13
C THR A 95 -14.43 -0.81 6.03
N ALA A 96 -13.33 -0.67 5.29
CA ALA A 96 -12.59 0.57 5.21
C ALA A 96 -12.23 0.95 3.76
N GLN A 97 -12.35 2.23 3.43
CA GLN A 97 -12.02 2.79 2.12
C GLN A 97 -10.58 3.30 2.11
N PRO A 98 -9.73 2.88 1.16
CA PRO A 98 -8.41 3.48 0.97
C PRO A 98 -8.48 5.00 0.78
N ILE A 99 -7.59 5.74 1.44
CA ILE A 99 -7.45 7.20 1.31
C ILE A 99 -6.13 7.54 0.62
N SER A 100 -5.02 7.05 1.16
CA SER A 100 -3.67 7.39 0.72
C SER A 100 -2.66 6.35 1.19
N VAL A 101 -1.43 6.48 0.68
CA VAL A 101 -0.27 5.69 1.08
C VAL A 101 0.84 6.65 1.44
N VAL A 102 1.51 6.42 2.56
CA VAL A 102 2.60 7.26 3.07
C VAL A 102 3.75 6.38 3.53
N ALA A 103 4.97 6.92 3.57
CA ALA A 103 6.11 6.19 4.15
C ALA A 103 5.87 5.95 5.65
N ALA A 104 6.20 4.76 6.16
CA ALA A 104 5.92 4.41 7.55
C ALA A 104 6.77 5.22 8.56
N ASP A 105 7.91 5.77 8.14
CA ASP A 105 8.71 6.70 8.94
C ASP A 105 8.09 8.10 9.06
N SER A 106 7.06 8.41 8.28
CA SER A 106 6.35 9.69 8.32
C SER A 106 5.56 9.85 9.62
N ARG A 107 5.41 11.11 10.06
CA ARG A 107 4.66 11.43 11.28
C ARG A 107 3.21 11.00 11.14
N SER A 108 2.72 10.27 12.14
CA SER A 108 1.31 9.85 12.21
C SER A 108 0.37 10.99 12.57
N GLY A 109 0.89 12.07 13.17
CA GLY A 109 0.12 13.13 13.82
C GLY A 109 -0.18 12.86 15.29
N SER A 110 -0.12 11.60 15.74
CA SER A 110 -0.42 11.23 17.13
C SER A 110 0.85 11.15 17.99
N GLY A 111 0.89 11.93 19.07
CA GLY A 111 1.97 11.85 20.07
C GLY A 111 3.39 12.09 19.53
N GLY A 112 3.52 12.72 18.35
CA GLY A 112 4.80 12.94 17.68
C GLY A 112 5.46 11.69 17.08
N GLN A 113 4.77 10.55 17.08
CA GLN A 113 5.31 9.26 16.63
C GLN A 113 5.10 9.05 15.12
N SER A 114 5.97 8.26 14.49
CA SER A 114 5.77 7.78 13.12
C SER A 114 4.79 6.60 13.06
N PHE A 115 4.30 6.27 11.87
CA PHE A 115 3.46 5.09 11.67
C PHE A 115 4.17 3.78 12.05
N ALA A 116 5.45 3.65 11.68
CA ALA A 116 6.28 2.50 12.05
C ALA A 116 6.43 2.38 13.57
N ALA A 117 6.59 3.50 14.28
CA ALA A 117 6.67 3.52 15.74
C ALA A 117 5.35 3.08 16.40
N LEU A 118 4.20 3.60 15.94
CA LEU A 118 2.89 3.24 16.47
C LEU A 118 2.58 1.74 16.29
N MET A 119 2.92 1.19 15.12
CA MET A 119 2.60 -0.19 14.77
C MET A 119 3.66 -1.21 15.22
N GLY A 120 4.83 -0.76 15.66
CA GLY A 120 6.00 -1.63 15.82
C GLY A 120 6.36 -2.31 14.50
N GLY A 121 6.47 -1.51 13.43
CA GLY A 121 6.76 -1.92 12.05
C GLY A 121 8.18 -1.53 11.60
N ASP A 122 8.49 -1.77 10.33
CA ASP A 122 9.75 -1.33 9.70
C ASP A 122 9.58 0.10 9.14
N PRO A 123 10.49 1.04 9.40
CA PRO A 123 10.38 2.40 8.86
C PRO A 123 10.57 2.48 7.33
N ARG A 124 11.09 1.43 6.69
CA ARG A 124 11.39 1.39 5.25
C ARG A 124 10.21 0.92 4.38
N VAL A 125 9.07 0.60 5.00
CA VAL A 125 7.86 0.17 4.29
C VAL A 125 6.83 1.31 4.23
N ASP A 126 5.76 1.08 3.48
CA ASP A 126 4.63 1.99 3.39
C ASP A 126 3.56 1.68 4.43
N ALA A 127 2.83 2.72 4.82
CA ALA A 127 1.60 2.66 5.59
C ALA A 127 0.42 3.06 4.70
N TYR A 128 -0.48 2.11 4.48
CA TYR A 128 -1.74 2.30 3.76
C TYR A 128 -2.79 2.85 4.72
N LEU A 129 -3.33 4.01 4.41
CA LEU A 129 -4.30 4.72 5.25
C LEU A 129 -5.72 4.48 4.74
N TYR A 130 -6.61 4.10 5.64
CA TYR A 130 -8.00 3.84 5.32
C TYR A 130 -8.95 4.62 6.23
N ARG A 131 -10.07 5.06 5.66
CA ARG A 131 -11.23 5.56 6.39
C ARG A 131 -12.15 4.39 6.70
N VAL A 132 -12.47 4.19 7.97
CA VAL A 132 -13.46 3.18 8.36
C VAL A 132 -14.85 3.65 7.95
N LEU A 133 -15.51 2.84 7.11
CA LEU A 133 -16.89 3.08 6.67
C LEU A 133 -17.86 2.48 7.68
N THR A 134 -17.60 1.25 8.10
CA THR A 134 -18.42 0.52 9.08
C THR A 134 -17.53 -0.34 9.97
N GLU A 135 -17.89 -0.40 11.25
CA GLU A 135 -17.32 -1.31 12.25
C GLU A 135 -18.48 -2.06 12.90
N ASN A 136 -18.62 -3.33 12.55
CA ASN A 136 -19.69 -4.19 13.06
C ASN A 136 -19.14 -5.10 14.15
N LEU A 137 -19.82 -5.12 15.30
CA LEU A 137 -19.45 -5.91 16.46
C LEU A 137 -20.45 -7.06 16.65
N SER A 138 -19.96 -8.30 16.63
CA SER A 138 -20.78 -9.44 17.05
C SER A 138 -20.86 -9.52 18.59
N ARG A 139 -21.73 -10.39 19.11
CA ARG A 139 -21.83 -10.65 20.56
C ARG A 139 -20.55 -11.22 21.18
N SER A 140 -19.65 -11.80 20.39
CA SER A 140 -18.37 -12.33 20.89
C SER A 140 -17.29 -11.26 21.05
N ALA A 141 -17.49 -10.05 20.51
CA ALA A 141 -16.58 -8.92 20.65
C ALA A 141 -16.80 -8.20 21.99
N THR A 142 -16.57 -8.89 23.11
CA THR A 142 -16.91 -8.40 24.46
C THR A 142 -16.09 -7.18 24.91
N GLN A 143 -14.95 -6.93 24.27
CA GLN A 143 -14.08 -5.78 24.54
C GLN A 143 -14.34 -4.59 23.60
N GLY A 144 -15.32 -4.70 22.69
CA GLY A 144 -15.65 -3.67 21.72
C GLY A 144 -14.90 -3.80 20.39
N GLY A 145 -14.75 -2.67 19.69
CA GLY A 145 -14.08 -2.55 18.40
C GLY A 145 -12.56 -2.41 18.51
N LEU A 146 -11.92 -1.93 17.43
CA LEU A 146 -10.47 -1.69 17.43
C LEU A 146 -10.07 -0.55 18.38
N CYS A 147 -10.96 0.42 18.59
CA CYS A 147 -10.83 1.45 19.62
C CYS A 147 -11.62 1.13 20.90
N ALA A 148 -11.84 -0.15 21.20
CA ALA A 148 -12.61 -0.63 22.34
C ALA A 148 -14.05 -0.08 22.36
N ALA A 149 -14.39 0.75 23.36
CA ALA A 149 -15.73 1.36 23.47
C ALA A 149 -15.95 2.49 22.46
N ASP A 150 -14.89 3.10 21.94
CA ASP A 150 -14.97 4.16 20.95
C ASP A 150 -15.06 3.57 19.53
N THR A 151 -15.74 4.28 18.63
CA THR A 151 -15.79 3.91 17.22
C THR A 151 -14.47 4.18 16.52
N THR A 152 -13.96 3.18 15.80
CA THR A 152 -12.78 3.36 14.95
C THR A 152 -13.15 4.18 13.71
N ARG A 153 -12.38 5.23 13.43
CA ARG A 153 -12.62 6.14 12.29
C ARG A 153 -11.59 5.98 11.19
N HIS A 154 -10.35 5.70 11.56
CA HIS A 154 -9.24 5.51 10.61
C HIS A 154 -8.39 4.34 11.05
N ILE A 155 -7.79 3.66 10.08
CA ILE A 155 -6.76 2.66 10.32
C ILE A 155 -5.57 2.91 9.40
N ALA A 156 -4.36 2.70 9.91
CA ALA A 156 -3.13 2.61 9.13
C ALA A 156 -2.68 1.15 9.10
N VAL A 157 -2.25 0.67 7.93
CA VAL A 157 -1.94 -0.74 7.71
C VAL A 157 -0.63 -0.90 6.96
N SER A 158 0.20 -1.85 7.37
CA SER A 158 1.39 -2.27 6.62
C SER A 158 1.43 -3.80 6.48
N GLU A 159 1.67 -4.29 5.26
CA GLU A 159 1.91 -5.70 4.95
C GLU A 159 3.31 -5.86 4.35
N PHE A 160 4.21 -6.54 5.06
CA PHE A 160 5.62 -6.63 4.67
C PHE A 160 6.32 -7.86 5.25
N VAL A 161 7.55 -8.13 4.80
CA VAL A 161 8.41 -9.17 5.35
C VAL A 161 9.29 -8.59 6.46
N ASP A 162 9.16 -9.11 7.68
CA ASP A 162 9.97 -8.65 8.82
C ASP A 162 11.41 -9.19 8.79
N GLY A 163 12.24 -8.77 9.75
CA GLY A 163 13.64 -9.19 9.85
C GLY A 163 13.85 -10.71 10.05
N SER A 164 12.79 -11.48 10.33
CA SER A 164 12.84 -12.94 10.40
C SER A 164 12.53 -13.63 9.07
N GLY A 165 12.23 -12.86 8.01
CA GLY A 165 11.80 -13.38 6.72
C GLY A 165 10.33 -13.79 6.69
N ARG A 166 9.53 -13.42 7.69
CA ARG A 166 8.10 -13.74 7.76
C ARG A 166 7.25 -12.57 7.31
N TRP A 167 6.18 -12.89 6.59
CA TRP A 167 5.16 -11.89 6.29
C TRP A 167 4.43 -11.50 7.57
N VAL A 168 4.31 -10.19 7.79
CA VAL A 168 3.59 -9.59 8.90
C VAL A 168 2.58 -8.59 8.38
N PHE A 169 1.50 -8.45 9.14
CA PHE A 169 0.43 -7.50 8.89
C PHE A 169 0.24 -6.67 10.16
N LYS A 170 0.35 -5.36 10.04
CA LYS A 170 0.28 -4.44 11.17
C LYS A 170 -0.88 -3.48 10.97
N ILE A 171 -1.60 -3.17 12.04
CA ILE A 171 -2.72 -2.22 12.03
C ILE A 171 -2.54 -1.25 13.20
N ALA A 172 -2.61 0.06 12.95
CA ALA A 172 -2.86 1.08 13.97
C ALA A 172 -4.26 1.65 13.79
N ALA A 173 -5.04 1.72 14.88
CA ALA A 173 -6.41 2.22 14.87
C ALA A 173 -6.49 3.62 15.51
N PHE A 174 -7.34 4.47 14.94
CA PHE A 174 -7.57 5.85 15.38
C PHE A 174 -9.07 6.14 15.48
N LYS A 175 -9.48 6.89 16.51
CA LYS A 175 -10.89 7.24 16.77
C LYS A 175 -11.30 8.66 16.36
N SER A 176 -10.36 9.49 15.94
CA SER A 176 -10.62 10.85 15.49
C SER A 176 -11.19 10.89 14.07
N GLU A 177 -12.04 11.87 13.78
CA GLU A 177 -12.47 12.18 12.41
C GLU A 177 -11.34 12.73 11.53
N ALA A 178 -10.32 13.32 12.15
CA ALA A 178 -9.09 13.74 11.48
C ALA A 178 -8.31 12.50 10.99
N PRO A 179 -8.03 12.37 9.67
CA PRO A 179 -7.17 11.30 9.16
C PRO A 179 -5.74 11.41 9.69
N PRO A 180 -5.08 10.28 9.99
CA PRO A 180 -3.68 10.31 10.39
C PRO A 180 -2.77 10.71 9.23
N GLY A 181 -1.61 11.28 9.54
CA GLY A 181 -0.60 11.68 8.54
C GLY A 181 -0.81 13.04 7.89
N VAL A 182 -1.87 13.77 8.24
CA VAL A 182 -2.10 15.16 7.78
C VAL A 182 -1.44 16.14 8.75
N ALA A 183 -0.66 17.07 8.20
CA ALA A 183 0.04 18.08 9.00
C ALA A 183 -0.95 19.05 9.66
N GLY A 184 -0.77 19.29 10.97
CA GLY A 184 -1.62 20.20 11.74
C GLY A 184 -2.90 19.58 12.31
N GLU A 185 -3.16 18.31 12.00
CA GLU A 185 -4.22 17.52 12.62
C GLU A 185 -3.68 16.69 13.79
N ASP A 186 -4.52 16.42 14.80
CA ASP A 186 -4.18 15.61 15.98
C ASP A 186 -5.05 14.34 16.03
N PRO A 187 -4.68 13.30 15.27
CA PRO A 187 -5.42 12.06 15.28
C PRO A 187 -5.26 11.33 16.61
N LEU A 188 -6.36 10.79 17.13
CA LEU A 188 -6.38 10.09 18.41
C LEU A 188 -6.12 8.59 18.20
N PHE A 189 -4.88 8.17 18.43
CA PHE A 189 -4.47 6.76 18.41
C PHE A 189 -5.13 5.97 19.56
N CYS A 190 -5.59 4.76 19.26
CA CYS A 190 -6.22 3.86 20.22
C CYS A 190 -5.34 2.67 20.55
N SER A 191 -4.93 1.93 19.53
CA SER A 191 -4.38 0.60 19.67
C SER A 191 -3.61 0.18 18.41
N ALA A 192 -2.68 -0.75 18.60
CA ALA A 192 -1.94 -1.39 17.52
C ALA A 192 -2.03 -2.92 17.60
N TYR A 193 -2.28 -3.53 16.46
CA TYR A 193 -2.43 -4.97 16.29
C TYR A 193 -1.37 -5.49 15.32
N ALA A 194 -0.78 -6.64 15.65
CA ALA A 194 0.17 -7.31 14.79
C ALA A 194 -0.28 -8.73 14.51
N PHE A 195 -0.12 -9.14 13.25
CA PHE A 195 -0.38 -10.49 12.78
C PHE A 195 0.79 -10.98 11.94
N ALA A 196 0.92 -12.29 11.82
CA ALA A 196 1.95 -12.93 11.01
C ALA A 196 1.32 -14.00 10.12
N SER A 197 1.93 -14.26 8.97
CA SER A 197 1.52 -15.36 8.11
C SER A 197 1.67 -16.69 8.86
N GLN A 198 0.76 -17.62 8.51
CA GLN A 198 0.83 -19.00 8.97
C GLN A 198 2.08 -19.70 8.45
#